data_AF-A0A7K0A5L4-F1
#
_entry.id   AF-A0A7K0A5L4-F1
#
_cell.length_a   1.000
_cell.length_b   1.000
_cell.length_c   1.000
_cell.angle_alpha   90.00
_cell.angle_beta   90.00
_cell.angle_gamma   90.00
#
_symmetry.space_group_name_H-M   'P 1'
#
loop_
_entity.id
_entity.type
_entity.pdbx_description
1 polymer ?
#
loop_
_entity_poly.entity_id
_entity_poly.type
_entity_poly.pdbx_seq_one_letter_code
_entity_poly.pdbx_strand_id
1 'polypeptide(L)'
;MVLNDGPLGFTINGKGFPATAPFSLGRGETIRIRYMNEGLLIHPMHLHGIPQKVVAKDGHRLPQPYLADTVLVGPGERYDVIVEGSEPGVWAFHCHVLNHAESPNGMFGMVTAMIVE
;
A
#
# COMPACT_ATOMS: atom_id res chain seq x y z
N MET A 1 -6.74 -1.81 2.20
CA MET A 1 -5.47 -2.53 2.31
C MET A 1 -5.23 -2.81 3.79
N VAL A 2 -5.56 -4.02 4.22
CA VAL A 2 -5.23 -4.49 5.58
C VAL A 2 -3.79 -4.97 5.56
N LEU A 3 -2.98 -4.47 6.48
CA LEU A 3 -1.56 -4.78 6.66
C LEU A 3 -1.43 -5.61 7.94
N ASN A 4 -0.80 -6.78 7.85
CA ASN A 4 -0.67 -7.70 8.98
C ASN A 4 0.67 -8.44 8.92
N ASP A 5 1.28 -8.64 10.09
CA ASP A 5 2.60 -9.25 10.33
C ASP A 5 2.54 -10.36 11.40
N GLY A 6 1.37 -10.98 11.56
CA GLY A 6 1.09 -12.02 12.54
C GLY A 6 1.35 -13.46 12.04
N PRO A 7 0.56 -14.45 12.50
CA PRO A 7 0.77 -15.87 12.18
C PRO A 7 0.75 -16.25 10.70
N LEU A 8 0.13 -15.41 9.85
CA LEU A 8 0.10 -15.60 8.39
C LEU A 8 1.34 -15.00 7.69
N GLY A 9 2.28 -14.43 8.47
CA GLY A 9 3.42 -13.68 7.97
C GLY A 9 3.06 -12.25 7.57
N PHE A 10 3.93 -11.63 6.77
CA PHE A 10 3.71 -10.30 6.20
C PHE A 10 2.70 -10.39 5.06
N THR A 11 1.53 -9.76 5.24
CA THR A 11 0.43 -9.92 4.30
C THR A 11 -0.26 -8.60 3.97
N ILE A 12 -0.79 -8.55 2.74
CA ILE A 12 -1.76 -7.56 2.28
C ILE A 12 -3.10 -8.29 2.12
N ASN A 13 -4.14 -7.83 2.83
CA ASN A 13 -5.46 -8.46 2.84
C ASN A 13 -5.41 -9.98 3.12
N GLY A 14 -4.52 -10.42 4.03
CA GLY A 14 -4.38 -11.81 4.43
C GLY A 14 -3.64 -12.72 3.44
N LYS A 15 -3.02 -12.16 2.39
CA LYS A 15 -2.17 -12.89 1.44
C LYS A 15 -0.77 -12.29 1.38
N GLY A 16 0.24 -13.15 1.30
CA GLY A 16 1.61 -12.74 0.94
C GLY A 16 1.83 -12.95 -0.56
N PHE A 17 2.66 -12.12 -1.19
CA PHE A 17 3.10 -12.30 -2.57
C PHE A 17 3.72 -13.70 -2.77
N PRO A 18 3.43 -14.41 -3.87
CA PRO A 18 2.71 -13.95 -5.08
C PRO A 18 1.18 -14.11 -5.05
N ALA A 19 0.57 -14.44 -3.90
CA ALA A 19 -0.87 -14.68 -3.80
C ALA A 19 -1.72 -13.42 -3.59
N THR A 20 -1.11 -12.23 -3.52
CA THR A 20 -1.78 -10.94 -3.45
C THR A 20 -2.45 -10.60 -4.79
N ALA A 21 -3.64 -10.00 -4.75
CA ALA A 21 -4.28 -9.46 -5.94
C ALA A 21 -3.75 -8.04 -6.26
N PRO A 22 -3.42 -7.74 -7.54
CA PRO A 22 -3.11 -6.38 -7.95
C PRO A 22 -4.36 -5.50 -7.93
N PHE A 23 -4.15 -4.18 -7.91
CA PHE A 23 -5.20 -3.18 -8.13
C PHE A 23 -5.16 -2.74 -9.59
N SER A 24 -6.31 -2.63 -10.25
CA SER A 24 -6.41 -2.14 -11.62
C SER A 24 -7.28 -0.89 -11.69
N LEU A 25 -6.88 0.07 -12.51
CA LEU A 25 -7.64 1.27 -12.82
C LEU A 25 -7.39 1.71 -14.27
N GLY A 26 -8.38 2.32 -14.90
CA GLY A 26 -8.19 2.98 -16.18
C GLY A 26 -7.46 4.32 -16.05
N ARG A 27 -6.87 4.79 -17.14
CA ARG A 27 -6.26 6.12 -17.19
C ARG A 27 -7.24 7.23 -16.77
N GLY A 28 -6.83 8.06 -15.82
CA GLY A 28 -7.64 9.14 -15.24
C GLY A 28 -8.67 8.68 -14.21
N GLU A 29 -8.85 7.38 -13.99
CA GLU A 29 -9.66 6.88 -12.89
C GLU A 29 -8.95 7.12 -11.55
N THR A 30 -9.74 7.19 -10.49
CA THR A 30 -9.24 7.44 -9.15
C THR A 30 -9.70 6.34 -8.20
N ILE A 31 -8.77 5.77 -7.44
CA ILE A 31 -9.06 4.81 -6.37
C ILE A 31 -8.76 5.44 -5.01
N ARG A 32 -9.64 5.17 -4.03
CA ARG A 32 -9.35 5.42 -2.62
C ARG A 32 -8.84 4.15 -1.96
N ILE A 33 -7.63 4.20 -1.43
CA ILE A 33 -7.05 3.12 -0.64
C ILE A 33 -7.13 3.51 0.82
N ARG A 34 -7.78 2.66 1.62
CA ARG A 34 -7.74 2.74 3.08
C ARG A 34 -6.72 1.75 3.63
N TYR A 35 -5.63 2.25 4.19
CA TYR A 35 -4.71 1.45 4.97
C TYR A 35 -5.26 1.17 6.35
N MET A 36 -5.07 -0.05 6.82
CA MET A 36 -5.40 -0.47 8.19
C MET A 36 -4.28 -1.39 8.65
N ASN A 37 -3.45 -0.93 9.57
CA ASN A 37 -2.41 -1.78 10.15
C ASN A 37 -2.99 -2.50 11.37
N GLU A 38 -3.26 -3.79 11.20
CA GLU A 38 -3.75 -4.69 12.26
C GLU A 38 -2.60 -5.47 12.92
N GLY A 39 -1.37 -5.20 12.47
CA GLY A 39 -0.14 -5.80 12.95
C GLY A 39 0.51 -5.10 14.14
N LEU A 40 1.70 -5.55 14.49
CA LEU A 40 2.50 -5.04 15.61
C LEU A 40 3.71 -4.20 15.18
N LEU A 41 4.11 -4.26 13.91
CA LEU A 41 5.22 -3.51 13.34
C LEU A 41 4.73 -2.33 12.49
N ILE A 42 5.66 -1.45 12.13
CA ILE A 42 5.42 -0.36 11.18
C ILE A 42 5.48 -0.87 9.74
N HIS A 43 4.65 -0.31 8.87
CA HIS A 43 4.61 -0.67 7.46
C HIS A 43 4.61 0.60 6.58
N PRO A 44 5.79 1.06 6.11
CA PRO A 44 5.89 2.13 5.12
C PRO A 44 5.47 1.62 3.74
N MET A 45 4.22 1.87 3.34
CA MET A 45 3.67 1.41 2.07
C MET A 45 4.05 2.36 0.93
N HIS A 46 4.94 1.88 0.07
CA HIS A 46 5.52 2.61 -1.05
C HIS A 46 4.87 2.19 -2.38
N LEU A 47 4.42 3.18 -3.16
CA LEU A 47 3.88 3.00 -4.50
C LEU A 47 4.83 3.63 -5.52
N HIS A 48 5.26 2.83 -6.50
CA HIS A 48 6.10 3.30 -7.60
C HIS A 48 5.28 4.13 -8.60
N GLY A 49 5.93 5.08 -9.27
CA GLY A 49 5.39 5.82 -10.42
C GLY A 49 4.32 6.87 -10.13
N ILE A 50 3.40 6.59 -9.20
CA ILE A 50 2.22 7.42 -8.94
C ILE A 50 2.21 7.87 -7.47
N PRO A 51 2.09 9.18 -7.18
CA PRO A 51 2.03 9.65 -5.81
C PRO A 51 0.69 9.31 -5.15
N GLN A 52 0.73 9.11 -3.83
CA GLN A 52 -0.43 8.90 -2.99
C GLN A 52 -0.83 10.22 -2.34
N LYS A 53 -2.05 10.71 -2.59
CA LYS A 53 -2.58 11.88 -1.89
C LYS A 53 -3.22 11.48 -0.57
N VAL A 54 -2.55 11.73 0.55
CA VAL A 54 -3.05 11.43 1.89
C VAL A 54 -4.12 12.45 2.26
N VAL A 55 -5.34 11.97 2.54
CA VAL A 55 -6.52 12.83 2.77
C VAL A 55 -7.13 12.66 4.16
N ALA A 56 -6.90 11.54 4.84
CA ALA A 56 -7.39 11.30 6.19
C ALA A 56 -6.42 10.42 6.99
N LYS A 57 -6.43 10.60 8.31
CA LYS A 57 -5.76 9.75 9.29
C LYS A 57 -6.74 9.38 10.40
N ASP A 58 -6.79 8.11 10.77
CA ASP A 58 -7.62 7.55 11.84
C ASP A 58 -9.11 7.96 11.78
N GLY A 59 -9.64 8.05 10.55
CA GLY A 59 -11.03 8.44 10.31
C GLY A 59 -11.28 9.95 10.23
N HIS A 60 -10.28 10.79 10.51
CA HIS A 60 -10.38 12.25 10.45
C HIS A 60 -9.73 12.79 9.17
N ARG A 61 -10.44 13.67 8.46
CA ARG A 61 -9.87 14.37 7.30
C ARG A 61 -8.71 15.24 7.75
N LEU A 62 -7.64 15.23 6.97
CA LEU A 62 -6.52 16.13 7.20
C LEU A 62 -6.94 17.56 6.82
N PRO A 63 -6.59 18.58 7.63
CA PRO A 63 -6.84 19.97 7.28
C PRO A 63 -6.05 20.38 6.02
N GLN A 64 -4.89 19.74 5.81
CA GLN A 64 -4.03 19.94 4.65
C GLN A 64 -3.60 18.57 4.10
N PRO A 65 -4.29 18.06 3.07
CA PRO A 65 -3.85 16.87 2.33
C PRO A 65 -2.47 17.08 1.69
N TYR A 66 -1.68 16.02 1.62
CA TYR A 66 -0.32 16.07 1.06
C TYR A 66 -0.06 14.87 0.13
N LEU A 67 0.95 15.00 -0.74
CA LEU A 67 1.42 13.92 -1.61
C LEU A 67 2.57 13.17 -0.94
N ALA A 68 2.59 11.85 -1.08
CA ALA A 68 3.68 11.00 -0.64
C ALA A 68 3.84 9.81 -1.59
N ASP A 69 5.07 9.41 -1.89
CA ASP A 69 5.33 8.11 -2.52
C ASP A 69 5.15 6.95 -1.52
N THR A 70 5.42 7.21 -0.24
CA THR A 70 5.47 6.24 0.84
C THR A 70 4.66 6.73 2.03
N VAL A 71 3.76 5.90 2.54
CA VAL A 71 2.94 6.20 3.72
C VAL A 71 3.33 5.25 4.84
N LEU A 72 3.95 5.79 5.90
CA LEU A 72 4.24 5.03 7.11
C LEU A 72 2.96 4.81 7.90
N VAL A 73 2.52 3.55 7.98
CA VAL A 73 1.35 3.13 8.75
C VAL A 73 1.82 2.38 9.99
N GLY A 74 1.70 3.01 11.16
CA GLY A 74 2.01 2.39 12.45
C GLY A 74 0.91 1.45 12.94
N PRO A 75 1.19 0.60 13.96
CA PRO A 75 0.21 -0.32 14.54
C PRO A 75 -1.08 0.40 14.97
N GLY A 76 -2.24 -0.10 14.53
CA GLY A 76 -3.56 0.47 14.83
C GLY A 76 -3.93 1.74 14.05
N GLU A 77 -2.99 2.31 13.28
CA GLU A 77 -3.26 3.49 12.45
C GLU A 77 -4.04 3.12 11.18
N ARG A 78 -4.83 4.09 10.71
CA ARG A 78 -5.49 4.07 9.41
C ARG A 78 -5.17 5.33 8.63
N TYR A 79 -4.92 5.18 7.34
CA TYR A 79 -4.79 6.31 6.42
C TYR A 79 -5.72 6.09 5.23
N ASP A 80 -6.40 7.15 4.80
CA ASP A 80 -7.04 7.16 3.48
C ASP A 80 -6.16 7.94 2.52
N VAL A 81 -5.83 7.31 1.40
CA VAL A 81 -5.13 7.93 0.29
C VAL A 81 -5.94 7.86 -0.98
N ILE A 82 -5.77 8.86 -1.83
CA ILE A 82 -6.32 8.93 -3.18
C ILE A 82 -5.16 8.72 -4.16
N VAL A 83 -5.34 7.81 -5.10
CA VAL A 83 -4.39 7.52 -6.18
C VAL A 83 -5.13 7.67 -7.50
N GLU A 84 -4.56 8.44 -8.42
CA GLU A 84 -5.09 8.68 -9.77
C GLU A 84 -4.26 7.89 -10.80
N GLY A 85 -4.92 7.26 -11.77
CA GLY A 85 -4.27 6.54 -12.87
C GLY A 85 -3.68 7.48 -13.89
N SER A 86 -2.70 8.29 -13.51
CA SER A 86 -2.11 9.31 -14.39
C SER A 86 -1.16 8.70 -15.42
N GLU A 87 -0.47 7.61 -15.06
CA GLU A 87 0.59 6.99 -15.86
C GLU A 87 0.31 5.50 -16.13
N PRO A 88 0.02 5.11 -17.38
CA PRO A 88 -0.16 3.71 -17.77
C PRO A 88 1.06 2.85 -17.44
N GLY A 89 0.84 1.64 -16.94
CA GLY A 89 1.92 0.73 -16.58
C GLY A 89 1.59 -0.24 -15.44
N VAL A 90 2.60 -1.02 -15.05
CA VAL A 90 2.53 -1.92 -13.90
C VAL A 90 3.52 -1.42 -12.86
N TRP A 91 3.01 -0.88 -11.76
CA TRP A 91 3.77 -0.24 -10.72
C TRP A 91 3.85 -1.12 -9.48
N ALA A 92 5.06 -1.39 -8.98
CA ALA A 92 5.23 -2.14 -7.75
C ALA A 92 4.63 -1.36 -6.56
N PHE A 93 4.00 -2.10 -5.66
CA PHE A 93 3.38 -1.54 -4.46
C PHE A 93 3.69 -2.43 -3.26
N HIS A 94 4.54 -1.96 -2.36
CA HIS A 94 5.10 -2.82 -1.33
C HIS A 94 5.41 -2.10 -0.02
N CYS A 95 5.60 -2.88 1.04
CA CYS A 95 6.21 -2.40 2.27
C CYS A 95 7.69 -2.09 2.02
N HIS A 96 8.16 -0.92 2.46
CA HIS A 96 9.53 -0.46 2.27
C HIS A 96 10.47 -0.88 3.42
N VAL A 97 9.98 -1.69 4.37
CA VAL A 97 10.89 -2.48 5.22
C VAL A 97 11.22 -3.74 4.42
N LEU A 98 12.44 -3.82 3.88
CA LEU A 98 12.80 -4.80 2.85
C LEU A 98 12.59 -6.25 3.30
N ASN A 99 12.91 -6.60 4.55
CA ASN A 99 12.65 -7.95 5.07
C ASN A 99 11.15 -8.33 5.17
N HIS A 100 10.22 -7.39 4.95
CA HIS A 100 8.78 -7.66 4.83
C HIS A 100 8.34 -7.90 3.37
N ALA A 101 9.21 -7.61 2.39
CA ALA A 101 8.91 -7.59 0.96
C ALA A 101 9.87 -8.44 0.10
N GLU A 102 11.07 -8.76 0.60
CA GLU A 102 12.09 -9.50 -0.15
C GLU A 102 12.92 -10.46 0.73
N SER A 103 13.33 -11.55 0.10
CA SER A 103 14.20 -12.57 0.67
C SER A 103 15.29 -12.95 -0.34
N PRO A 104 16.28 -13.77 0.03
CA PRO A 104 17.24 -14.32 -0.94
C PRO A 104 16.61 -15.08 -2.12
N ASN A 105 15.36 -15.53 -1.97
CA ASN A 105 14.61 -16.25 -3.02
C ASN A 105 13.72 -15.32 -3.87
N GLY A 106 13.82 -14.00 -3.69
CA GLY A 106 13.03 -12.99 -4.40
C GLY A 106 11.95 -12.34 -3.54
N MET A 107 11.04 -11.63 -4.21
CA MET A 107 9.94 -10.90 -3.58
C MET A 107 8.96 -11.85 -2.88
N PHE A 108 8.50 -11.47 -1.70
CA PHE A 108 7.51 -12.22 -0.92
C PHE A 108 6.75 -11.27 0.02
N GLY A 109 5.69 -11.75 0.67
CA GLY A 109 5.05 -11.00 1.76
C GLY A 109 4.27 -9.78 1.29
N MET A 110 4.59 -8.60 1.83
CA MET A 110 3.87 -7.34 1.56
C MET A 110 4.28 -6.70 0.22
N VAL A 111 3.96 -7.38 -0.87
CA VAL A 111 4.17 -6.90 -2.25
C VAL A 111 2.89 -7.13 -3.05
N THR A 112 2.50 -6.17 -3.88
CA THR A 112 1.46 -6.29 -4.90
C THR A 112 1.80 -5.31 -6.04
N ALA A 113 0.86 -5.07 -6.96
CA ALA A 113 1.02 -4.11 -8.03
C ALA A 113 -0.22 -3.19 -8.18
N MET A 114 0.03 -2.01 -8.72
CA MET A 114 -0.97 -1.10 -9.29
C MET A 114 -0.85 -1.15 -10.81
N ILE A 115 -1.92 -1.51 -11.49
CA ILE A 115 -2.00 -1.61 -12.96
C ILE A 115 -2.85 -0.45 -13.45
N VAL A 116 -2.28 0.40 -14.29
CA VAL A 116 -3.00 1.47 -14.97
C VAL A 116 -3.12 1.11 -16.45
N GLU A 117 -4.36 0.94 -16.91
CA GLU A 117 -4.73 0.59 -18.30
C GLU A 117 -4.90 1.82 -19.20
#